data_AF-V9F171-F1
#
_entry.id   AF-V9F171-F1
#
_cell.length_a   1.000
_cell.length_b   1.000
_cell.length_c   1.000
_cell.angle_alpha   90.00
_cell.angle_beta   90.00
_cell.angle_gamma   90.00
#
_symmetry.space_group_name_H-M   'P 1'
#
loop_
_entity.id
_entity.type
_entity.pdbx_description
1 polymer ?
#
loop_
_entity_poly.entity_id
_entity_poly.type
_entity_poly.pdbx_seq_one_letter_code
_entity_poly.pdbx_strand_id
1 'polypeptide(L)'
;KLIADQKHRNHYGTHSIRNGVATFACSGCTGGPSIASVCLRVGWSLGGVQDRYIRYETAGDQFLGRVVAGLPLNRPQFASLPPHFKDNDDPAVGACVQAMYPELQKVSGLRDILKLCVASLVKHSSYFRAELPSTPPLLTTPLFRNKEMMANLSANMVTCESPWMTPTGIPPLVELYKQLEGVQQSIDNLPPVLLDGMSTFIEKKGVAAGNITRDLLEATIESLLERAGLAHVRHTVPSAQVPGDTTTAAHYYGGKFHMLPESFEFPKVGAHAAWHLWWFGDQARGYPPLRRIGAHDLPRDSMRKTYSNWRNLMQRICEAALQGGCQITVDMSEQVAEKVFRVGMQNLPLLASTRKRRVSELSLGTTLRLARQAAQKRSRSAPV
;
A
#
# COMPACT_ATOMS: atom_id res chain seq x y z
N LYS A 1 31.69 55.04 14.61
CA LYS A 1 32.99 54.68 15.24
C LYS A 1 32.90 53.48 16.21
N LEU A 2 31.75 53.13 16.80
CA LEU A 2 31.64 51.97 17.71
C LEU A 2 31.66 50.56 17.06
N ILE A 3 31.41 50.44 15.75
CA ILE A 3 31.33 49.11 15.08
C ILE A 3 32.72 48.62 14.63
N ALA A 4 33.72 49.50 14.50
CA ALA A 4 35.05 49.11 14.04
C ALA A 4 35.91 48.45 15.15
N ASP A 5 35.70 48.83 16.41
CA ASP A 5 36.52 48.39 17.56
C ASP A 5 36.16 47.00 18.12
N GLN A 6 35.10 46.35 17.65
CA GLN A 6 34.70 45.02 18.12
C GLN A 6 35.18 43.85 17.23
N LYS A 7 35.91 44.13 16.15
CA LYS A 7 36.37 43.10 15.19
C LYS A 7 37.31 42.03 15.79
N HIS A 8 37.88 42.24 16.97
CA HIS A 8 38.81 41.30 17.62
C HIS A 8 38.24 40.57 18.86
N ARG A 9 36.95 40.71 19.17
CA ARG A 9 36.30 39.89 20.20
C ARG A 9 35.65 38.68 19.55
N ASN A 10 36.31 37.52 19.66
CA ASN A 10 35.90 36.20 19.16
C ASN A 10 34.57 35.64 19.73
N HIS A 11 33.56 36.45 20.05
CA HIS A 11 32.37 35.99 20.81
C HIS A 11 31.01 36.24 20.14
N TYR A 12 30.94 36.75 18.92
CA TYR A 12 29.69 36.83 18.16
C TYR A 12 29.92 36.45 16.69
N GLY A 13 29.80 35.16 16.34
CA GLY A 13 29.75 34.78 14.92
C GLY A 13 29.94 33.30 14.59
N THR A 14 30.82 32.57 15.26
CA THR A 14 31.18 31.19 14.86
C THR A 14 30.51 30.08 15.67
N HIS A 15 30.05 30.36 16.88
CA HIS A 15 29.44 29.37 17.79
C HIS A 15 28.12 29.86 18.40
N SER A 16 27.20 30.35 17.57
CA SER A 16 25.86 30.76 18.05
C SER A 16 24.88 29.57 18.09
N ILE A 17 23.81 29.67 18.87
CA ILE A 17 22.70 28.68 18.87
C ILE A 17 22.15 28.45 17.46
N ARG A 18 22.21 29.47 16.58
CA ARG A 18 21.85 29.34 15.16
C ARG A 18 22.65 28.24 14.45
N ASN A 19 23.87 27.94 14.89
CA ASN A 19 24.71 26.86 14.35
C ASN A 19 24.38 25.49 14.96
N GLY A 20 23.79 25.46 16.17
CA GLY A 20 23.33 24.22 16.81
C GLY A 20 22.18 23.54 16.07
N VAL A 21 21.46 24.30 15.24
CA VAL A 21 20.40 23.78 14.37
C VAL A 21 20.93 22.83 13.28
N ALA A 22 22.22 22.93 12.92
CA ALA A 22 22.83 22.07 11.91
C ALA A 22 22.79 20.61 12.35
N THR A 23 23.14 20.33 13.62
CA THR A 23 23.06 18.98 14.17
C THR A 23 21.62 18.48 14.15
N PHE A 24 20.66 19.27 14.65
CA PHE A 24 19.25 18.88 14.66
C PHE A 24 18.71 18.58 13.26
N ALA A 25 19.01 19.44 12.28
CA ALA A 25 18.58 19.25 10.90
C ALA A 25 19.18 17.97 10.28
N CYS A 26 20.43 17.64 10.60
CA CYS A 26 21.12 16.46 10.06
C CYS A 26 20.89 15.16 10.84
N SER A 27 20.43 15.22 12.10
CA SER A 27 20.28 14.04 12.97
C SER A 27 18.83 13.58 13.16
N GLY A 28 17.85 14.38 12.74
CA GLY A 28 16.42 14.07 12.95
C GLY A 28 15.89 12.90 12.10
N CYS A 29 16.54 12.56 10.99
CA CYS A 29 16.22 11.40 10.17
C CYS A 29 17.36 11.02 9.20
N THR A 30 17.23 9.87 8.54
CA THR A 30 18.17 9.43 7.48
C THR A 30 17.96 10.13 6.12
N GLY A 31 16.86 10.86 5.93
CA GLY A 31 16.52 11.64 4.74
C GLY A 31 16.49 13.15 4.99
N GLY A 32 17.45 13.65 5.78
CA GLY A 32 17.50 15.05 6.21
C GLY A 32 17.90 16.02 5.09
N PRO A 33 17.88 17.35 5.36
CA PRO A 33 18.32 18.36 4.41
C PRO A 33 19.78 18.14 4.00
N SER A 34 20.11 18.53 2.77
CA SER A 34 21.49 18.43 2.30
C SER A 34 22.44 19.23 3.21
N ILE A 35 23.61 18.68 3.48
CA ILE A 35 24.63 19.37 4.28
C ILE A 35 25.01 20.72 3.65
N ALA A 36 24.93 20.82 2.32
CA ALA A 36 25.17 22.07 1.61
C ALA A 36 24.14 23.15 1.98
N SER A 37 22.85 22.82 1.95
CA SER A 37 21.78 23.74 2.37
C SER A 37 21.94 24.17 3.83
N VAL A 38 22.36 23.24 4.70
CA VAL A 38 22.63 23.52 6.11
C VAL A 38 23.77 24.51 6.26
N CYS A 39 24.95 24.20 5.69
CA CYS A 39 26.13 25.05 5.74
C CYS A 39 25.83 26.46 5.20
N LEU A 40 25.18 26.57 4.04
CA LEU A 40 24.83 27.86 3.45
C LEU A 40 23.90 28.68 4.36
N ARG A 41 22.90 28.06 5.00
CA ARG A 41 21.97 28.77 5.90
C ARG A 41 22.60 29.23 7.21
N VAL A 42 23.54 28.45 7.76
CA VAL A 42 24.29 28.84 8.96
C VAL A 42 25.51 29.71 8.65
N GLY A 43 25.77 30.01 7.36
CA GLY A 43 26.85 30.88 6.92
C GLY A 43 28.24 30.23 6.94
N TRP A 44 28.30 28.90 6.82
CA TRP A 44 29.54 28.14 6.70
C TRP A 44 29.97 27.98 5.25
N SER A 45 31.28 28.10 4.99
CA SER A 45 31.88 27.72 3.71
C SER A 45 31.79 26.21 3.52
N LEU A 46 31.47 25.76 2.31
CA LEU A 46 31.51 24.34 1.93
C LEU A 46 32.95 23.88 1.69
N GLY A 47 33.83 24.84 1.34
CA GLY A 47 35.26 24.66 1.20
C GLY A 47 35.69 24.14 -0.17
N GLY A 48 36.89 24.58 -0.59
CA GLY A 48 37.62 24.06 -1.74
C GLY A 48 36.81 24.02 -3.04
N VAL A 49 36.64 22.81 -3.58
CA VAL A 49 35.94 22.56 -4.84
C VAL A 49 34.42 22.73 -4.69
N GLN A 50 33.84 22.40 -3.52
CA GLN A 50 32.40 22.39 -3.32
C GLN A 50 31.79 23.80 -3.44
N ASP A 51 32.44 24.83 -2.90
CA ASP A 51 31.99 26.23 -3.02
C ASP A 51 31.91 26.73 -4.48
N ARG A 52 32.63 26.09 -5.41
CA ARG A 52 32.61 26.45 -6.83
C ARG A 52 31.39 25.90 -7.57
N TYR A 53 30.97 24.69 -7.20
CA TYR A 53 29.97 23.90 -7.93
C TYR A 53 28.62 23.80 -7.22
N ILE A 54 28.60 23.89 -5.89
CA ILE A 54 27.39 23.77 -5.09
C ILE A 54 26.92 25.17 -4.72
N ARG A 55 25.71 25.52 -5.19
CA ARG A 55 25.11 26.84 -5.01
C ARG A 55 23.88 26.75 -4.12
N TYR A 56 23.37 27.93 -3.74
CA TYR A 56 22.11 28.03 -3.03
C TYR A 56 20.98 27.44 -3.89
N GLU A 57 20.32 26.44 -3.35
CA GLU A 57 19.15 25.79 -3.95
C GLU A 57 17.91 26.16 -3.12
N THR A 58 16.95 26.83 -3.76
CA THR A 58 15.73 27.34 -3.10
C THR A 58 14.95 26.21 -2.42
N ALA A 59 14.79 25.06 -3.09
CA ALA A 59 14.07 23.92 -2.55
C ALA A 59 14.75 23.32 -1.30
N GLY A 60 16.08 23.23 -1.30
CA GLY A 60 16.85 22.71 -0.17
C GLY A 60 16.77 23.62 1.05
N ASP A 61 16.82 24.94 0.85
CA ASP A 61 16.66 25.93 1.90
C ASP A 61 15.23 25.97 2.46
N GLN A 62 14.21 25.88 1.59
CA GLN A 62 12.80 25.77 2.00
C GLN A 62 12.55 24.51 2.83
N PHE A 63 13.07 23.36 2.38
CA PHE A 63 12.97 22.09 3.10
C PHE A 63 13.62 22.18 4.47
N LEU A 64 14.86 22.67 4.52
CA LEU A 64 15.56 22.94 5.77
C LEU A 64 14.74 23.89 6.66
N GLY A 65 14.01 24.85 6.08
CA GLY A 65 13.20 25.84 6.81
C GLY A 65 12.10 25.19 7.61
N ARG A 66 11.42 24.23 6.98
CA ARG A 66 10.39 23.42 7.61
C ARG A 66 10.95 22.51 8.69
N VAL A 67 12.09 21.88 8.44
CA VAL A 67 12.77 21.04 9.44
C VAL A 67 13.10 21.86 10.68
N VAL A 68 13.76 23.01 10.52
CA VAL A 68 14.14 23.85 11.66
C VAL A 68 12.96 24.54 12.35
N ALA A 69 11.83 24.67 11.67
CA ALA A 69 10.56 25.09 12.28
C ALA A 69 9.91 23.99 13.14
N GLY A 70 10.50 22.80 13.21
CA GLY A 70 10.03 21.68 14.03
C GLY A 70 8.85 20.92 13.41
N LEU A 71 8.61 21.07 12.11
CA LEU A 71 7.54 20.34 11.45
C LEU A 71 7.85 18.83 11.38
N PRO A 72 6.85 17.96 11.56
CA PRO A 72 7.07 16.52 11.69
C PRO A 72 7.37 15.88 10.33
N LEU A 73 8.65 15.63 10.04
CA LEU A 73 9.10 15.17 8.72
C LEU A 73 8.40 13.90 8.20
N ASN A 74 8.09 12.97 9.10
CA ASN A 74 7.51 11.67 8.75
C ASN A 74 5.98 11.67 8.79
N ARG A 75 5.37 12.83 8.54
CA ARG A 75 3.93 13.02 8.66
C ARG A 75 3.41 13.99 7.59
N PRO A 76 2.16 13.84 7.12
CA PRO A 76 1.56 14.76 6.14
C PRO A 76 1.55 16.23 6.63
N GLN A 77 1.47 16.42 7.94
CA GLN A 77 1.51 17.73 8.57
C GLN A 77 2.85 18.47 8.35
N PHE A 78 3.90 17.81 7.82
CA PHE A 78 5.09 18.52 7.34
C PHE A 78 4.78 19.54 6.25
N ALA A 79 3.72 19.34 5.47
CA ALA A 79 3.25 20.27 4.45
C ALA A 79 2.33 21.38 4.99
N SER A 80 2.17 21.50 6.32
CA SER A 80 1.33 22.53 6.93
C SER A 80 1.78 23.92 6.50
N LEU A 81 0.81 24.77 6.15
CA LEU A 81 1.03 26.20 5.94
C LEU A 81 0.95 26.94 7.28
N PRO A 82 1.61 28.12 7.40
CA PRO A 82 1.38 28.99 8.55
C PRO A 82 -0.10 29.41 8.61
N PRO A 83 -0.62 29.78 9.79
CA PRO A 83 -1.95 30.38 9.89
C PRO A 83 -2.05 31.61 8.97
N HIS A 84 -3.10 31.67 8.14
CA HIS A 84 -3.32 32.77 7.20
C HIS A 84 -4.82 32.94 6.90
N PHE A 85 -5.17 34.10 6.35
CA PHE A 85 -6.53 34.46 5.98
C PHE A 85 -6.87 34.03 4.55
N LYS A 86 -8.16 33.85 4.27
CA LYS A 86 -8.67 33.45 2.94
C LYS A 86 -8.29 34.49 1.88
N ASP A 87 -8.49 35.76 2.21
CA ASP A 87 -8.02 36.90 1.43
C ASP A 87 -6.90 37.62 2.20
N ASN A 88 -5.71 37.68 1.60
CA ASN A 88 -4.56 38.32 2.22
C ASN A 88 -4.67 39.86 2.20
N ASP A 89 -5.50 40.42 1.34
CA ASP A 89 -5.67 41.87 1.17
C ASP A 89 -6.99 42.39 1.74
N ASP A 90 -7.65 41.56 2.55
CA ASP A 90 -8.87 41.92 3.27
C ASP A 90 -8.68 43.21 4.09
N PRO A 91 -9.54 44.23 3.92
CA PRO A 91 -9.44 45.49 4.65
C PRO A 91 -9.50 45.34 6.18
N ALA A 92 -10.24 44.37 6.71
CA ALA A 92 -10.33 44.10 8.14
C ALA A 92 -9.00 43.55 8.69
N VAL A 93 -8.30 42.71 7.91
CA VAL A 93 -6.94 42.26 8.24
C VAL A 93 -5.99 43.44 8.26
N GLY A 94 -6.04 44.30 7.24
CA GLY A 94 -5.24 45.52 7.15
C GLY A 94 -5.46 46.46 8.35
N ALA A 95 -6.72 46.71 8.72
CA ALA A 95 -7.08 47.52 9.87
C ALA A 95 -6.56 46.93 11.20
N CYS A 96 -6.62 45.60 11.35
CA CYS A 96 -6.05 44.94 12.53
C CYS A 96 -4.53 45.07 12.58
N VAL A 97 -3.83 44.87 11.47
CA VAL A 97 -2.36 45.03 11.39
C VAL A 97 -1.97 46.46 11.74
N GLN A 98 -2.69 47.46 11.23
CA GLN A 98 -2.48 48.86 11.57
C GLN A 98 -2.66 49.14 13.08
N ALA A 99 -3.71 48.57 13.69
CA ALA A 99 -3.96 48.75 15.11
C ALA A 99 -2.92 48.06 16.00
N MET A 100 -2.47 46.86 15.61
CA MET A 100 -1.50 46.07 16.37
C MET A 100 -0.06 46.56 16.20
N TYR A 101 0.31 47.04 15.01
CA TYR A 101 1.68 47.31 14.61
C TYR A 101 1.83 48.64 13.85
N PRO A 102 1.44 49.79 14.43
CA PRO A 102 1.28 51.05 13.71
C PRO A 102 2.54 51.56 13.00
N GLU A 103 3.72 51.37 13.60
CA GLU A 103 5.00 51.77 13.02
C GLU A 103 5.56 50.73 12.05
N LEU A 104 5.46 49.43 12.39
CA LEU A 104 6.04 48.36 11.57
C LEU A 104 5.30 48.19 10.24
N GLN A 105 3.99 48.44 10.19
CA GLN A 105 3.23 48.37 8.95
C GLN A 105 3.66 49.40 7.89
N LYS A 106 4.38 50.46 8.29
CA LYS A 106 4.91 51.47 7.37
C LYS A 106 6.04 50.88 6.51
N VAL A 107 6.71 49.83 6.99
CA VAL A 107 7.71 49.09 6.22
C VAL A 107 6.99 48.10 5.31
N SER A 108 6.95 48.40 4.01
CA SER A 108 6.22 47.60 3.01
C SER A 108 6.58 46.11 3.06
N GLY A 109 7.87 45.79 3.16
CA GLY A 109 8.36 44.40 3.21
C GLY A 109 7.98 43.61 4.46
N LEU A 110 7.45 44.25 5.50
CA LEU A 110 6.98 43.58 6.72
C LEU A 110 5.47 43.31 6.73
N ARG A 111 4.69 43.97 5.86
CA ARG A 111 3.22 43.93 5.94
C ARG A 111 2.67 42.51 5.92
N ASP A 112 3.08 41.69 4.96
CA ASP A 112 2.60 40.32 4.85
C ASP A 112 3.06 39.44 6.01
N ILE A 113 4.25 39.67 6.54
CA ILE A 113 4.75 38.99 7.75
C ILE A 113 3.84 39.34 8.94
N LEU A 114 3.49 40.62 9.11
CA LEU A 114 2.60 41.07 10.19
C LEU A 114 1.20 40.46 10.06
N LYS A 115 0.67 40.30 8.83
CA LYS A 115 -0.60 39.60 8.60
C LYS A 115 -0.55 38.16 9.10
N LEU A 116 0.54 37.42 8.83
CA LEU A 116 0.76 36.07 9.34
C LEU A 116 0.91 36.03 10.88
N CYS A 117 1.54 37.05 11.47
CA CYS A 117 1.60 37.20 12.93
C CYS A 117 0.19 37.36 13.54
N VAL A 118 -0.65 38.24 12.96
CA VAL A 118 -2.04 38.39 13.39
C VAL A 118 -2.81 37.09 13.23
N ALA A 119 -2.71 36.42 12.08
CA ALA A 119 -3.36 35.14 11.83
C ALA A 119 -2.96 34.06 12.86
N SER A 120 -1.68 34.03 13.25
CA SER A 120 -1.19 33.13 14.29
C SER A 120 -1.80 33.45 15.66
N LEU A 121 -1.90 34.72 16.03
CA LEU A 121 -2.57 35.14 17.27
C LEU A 121 -4.06 34.78 17.28
N VAL A 122 -4.75 34.96 16.15
CA VAL A 122 -6.17 34.62 15.99
C VAL A 122 -6.37 33.11 16.15
N LYS A 123 -5.62 32.29 15.41
CA LYS A 123 -5.71 30.82 15.45
C LYS A 123 -5.52 30.27 16.85
N HIS A 124 -4.60 30.84 17.62
CA HIS A 124 -4.24 30.36 18.96
C HIS A 124 -4.87 31.20 20.09
N SER A 125 -5.88 32.03 19.78
CA SER A 125 -6.47 32.95 20.75
C SER A 125 -7.14 32.26 21.94
N SER A 126 -7.75 31.08 21.74
CA SER A 126 -8.33 30.27 22.82
C SER A 126 -7.26 29.77 23.79
N TYR A 127 -6.16 29.24 23.25
CA TYR A 127 -5.00 28.79 24.03
C TYR A 127 -4.43 29.94 24.86
N PHE A 128 -4.21 31.11 24.26
CA PHE A 128 -3.67 32.26 25.00
C PHE A 128 -4.61 32.75 26.12
N ARG A 129 -5.93 32.64 25.95
CA ARG A 129 -6.89 33.01 27.01
C ARG A 129 -6.93 31.99 28.14
N ALA A 130 -6.71 30.72 27.84
CA ALA A 130 -6.75 29.64 28.82
C ALA A 130 -5.46 29.56 29.65
N GLU A 131 -4.31 29.67 28.98
CA GLU A 131 -3.01 29.36 29.59
C GLU A 131 -2.26 30.59 30.13
N LEU A 132 -2.53 31.79 29.59
CA LEU A 132 -1.87 32.98 30.12
C LEU A 132 -2.56 33.43 31.42
N PRO A 133 -1.80 33.95 32.41
CA PRO A 133 -2.36 34.54 33.62
C PRO A 133 -3.39 35.63 33.28
N SER A 134 -4.22 36.03 34.23
CA SER A 134 -5.35 36.96 34.00
C SER A 134 -4.97 38.36 33.48
N THR A 135 -3.69 38.75 33.48
CA THR A 135 -3.21 40.11 33.15
C THR A 135 -1.94 40.17 32.25
N PRO A 136 -1.84 39.50 31.10
CA PRO A 136 -0.67 39.60 30.23
C PRO A 136 -0.83 40.82 29.31
N PRO A 137 0.26 41.55 28.99
CA PRO A 137 0.22 42.65 28.02
C PRO A 137 -0.40 42.27 26.67
N LEU A 138 -0.27 41.00 26.24
CA LEU A 138 -0.87 40.50 25.00
C LEU A 138 -2.41 40.61 24.99
N LEU A 139 -3.08 40.24 26.09
CA LEU A 139 -4.55 40.28 26.15
C LEU A 139 -5.10 41.70 26.20
N THR A 140 -4.26 42.70 26.49
CA THR A 140 -4.62 44.12 26.41
C THR A 140 -4.45 44.73 25.01
N THR A 141 -3.92 43.99 24.05
CA THR A 141 -3.75 44.48 22.67
C THR A 141 -5.09 44.68 21.95
N PRO A 142 -5.16 45.54 20.93
CA PRO A 142 -6.41 45.81 20.19
C PRO A 142 -7.15 44.56 19.71
N LEU A 143 -6.41 43.57 19.20
CA LEU A 143 -6.95 42.31 18.71
C LEU A 143 -7.73 41.55 19.80
N PHE A 144 -7.17 41.45 21.01
CA PHE A 144 -7.79 40.66 22.10
C PHE A 144 -8.89 41.42 22.85
N ARG A 145 -8.85 42.76 22.86
CA ARG A 145 -9.90 43.61 23.47
C ARG A 145 -11.16 43.70 22.62
N ASN A 146 -11.03 43.68 21.29
CA ASN A 146 -12.18 43.80 20.39
C ASN A 146 -12.73 42.41 20.01
N LYS A 147 -13.85 42.02 20.64
CA LYS A 147 -14.51 40.73 20.39
C LYS A 147 -15.01 40.57 18.95
N GLU A 148 -15.53 41.64 18.37
CA GLU A 148 -16.07 41.63 17.00
C GLU A 148 -14.95 41.45 15.98
N MET A 149 -13.86 42.22 16.12
CA MET A 149 -12.67 42.06 15.28
C MET A 149 -12.11 40.63 15.37
N MET A 150 -12.00 40.08 16.58
CA MET A 150 -11.54 38.71 16.77
C MET A 150 -12.46 37.69 16.08
N ALA A 151 -13.79 37.85 16.20
CA ALA A 151 -14.76 36.95 15.58
C ALA A 151 -14.69 37.02 14.04
N ASN A 152 -14.67 38.24 13.48
CA ASN A 152 -14.58 38.48 12.04
C ASN A 152 -13.29 37.88 11.45
N LEU A 153 -12.14 38.13 12.09
CA LEU A 153 -10.86 37.56 11.64
C LEU A 153 -10.83 36.04 11.79
N SER A 154 -11.42 35.47 12.85
CA SER A 154 -11.51 34.02 13.03
C SER A 154 -12.32 33.36 11.93
N ALA A 155 -13.45 33.95 11.52
CA ALA A 155 -14.26 33.46 10.40
C ALA A 155 -13.56 33.57 9.03
N ASN A 156 -12.62 34.50 8.91
CA ASN A 156 -11.81 34.72 7.71
C ASN A 156 -10.55 33.83 7.63
N MET A 157 -10.27 33.01 8.64
CA MET A 157 -9.15 32.07 8.60
C MET A 157 -9.39 30.96 7.58
N VAL A 158 -8.31 30.49 6.93
CA VAL A 158 -8.36 29.28 6.11
C VAL A 158 -8.45 28.05 7.02
N THR A 159 -9.43 27.17 6.74
CA THR A 159 -9.64 25.90 7.45
C THR A 159 -9.23 24.68 6.64
N CYS A 160 -9.06 24.83 5.33
CA CYS A 160 -8.80 23.76 4.38
C CYS A 160 -7.62 24.12 3.45
N GLU A 161 -7.68 23.76 2.17
CA GLU A 161 -6.67 24.15 1.20
C GLU A 161 -6.65 25.67 1.01
N SER A 162 -5.44 26.23 0.89
CA SER A 162 -5.25 27.66 0.70
C SER A 162 -5.54 28.04 -0.75
N PRO A 163 -6.28 29.13 -1.01
CA PRO A 163 -6.57 29.57 -2.36
C PRO A 163 -5.38 30.26 -3.06
N TRP A 164 -4.36 30.71 -2.32
CA TRP A 164 -3.27 31.51 -2.88
C TRP A 164 -1.87 31.13 -2.38
N MET A 165 -1.75 30.27 -1.35
CA MET A 165 -0.46 29.85 -0.80
C MET A 165 -0.24 28.35 -1.00
N THR A 166 0.92 27.97 -1.52
CA THR A 166 1.30 26.56 -1.67
C THR A 166 2.50 26.22 -0.79
N PRO A 167 2.53 25.02 -0.18
CA PRO A 167 3.65 24.62 0.66
C PRO A 167 4.87 24.31 -0.21
N THR A 168 6.01 24.95 0.12
CA THR A 168 7.28 24.77 -0.59
C THR A 168 8.27 23.93 0.24
N GLY A 169 9.31 23.39 -0.39
CA GLY A 169 10.31 22.55 0.29
C GLY A 169 9.76 21.23 0.82
N ILE A 170 8.77 20.64 0.13
CA ILE A 170 8.14 19.38 0.53
C ILE A 170 8.88 18.20 -0.12
N PRO A 171 9.44 17.26 0.65
CA PRO A 171 10.08 16.08 0.07
C PRO A 171 9.00 15.12 -0.48
N PRO A 172 9.30 14.32 -1.53
CA PRO A 172 8.34 13.40 -2.13
C PRO A 172 7.70 12.41 -1.15
N LEU A 173 8.45 12.03 -0.11
CA LEU A 173 7.99 11.13 0.94
C LEU A 173 6.75 11.65 1.69
N VAL A 174 6.63 12.98 1.86
CA VAL A 174 5.46 13.58 2.54
C VAL A 174 4.19 13.42 1.71
N GLU A 175 4.30 13.47 0.39
CA GLU A 175 3.16 13.20 -0.50
C GLU A 175 2.71 11.75 -0.41
N LEU A 176 3.65 10.80 -0.32
CA LEU A 176 3.33 9.40 -0.07
C LEU A 176 2.61 9.21 1.27
N TYR A 177 3.05 9.89 2.34
CA TYR A 177 2.34 9.84 3.62
C TYR A 177 0.92 10.40 3.52
N LYS A 178 0.71 11.48 2.76
CA LYS A 178 -0.61 12.08 2.55
C LYS A 178 -1.56 11.10 1.83
N GLN A 179 -1.06 10.42 0.80
CA GLN A 179 -1.82 9.38 0.09
C GLN A 179 -2.15 8.19 0.98
N LEU A 180 -1.18 7.71 1.77
CA LEU A 180 -1.39 6.61 2.72
C LEU A 180 -2.42 6.97 3.80
N GLU A 181 -2.40 8.20 4.33
CA GLU A 181 -3.39 8.67 5.29
C GLU A 181 -4.79 8.72 4.66
N GLY A 182 -4.90 9.14 3.39
CA GLY A 182 -6.16 9.11 2.64
C GLY A 182 -6.69 7.68 2.40
N VAL A 183 -5.80 6.74 2.07
CA VAL A 183 -6.17 5.31 1.95
C VAL A 183 -6.63 4.75 3.29
N GLN A 184 -5.91 5.04 4.38
CA GLN A 184 -6.29 4.59 5.72
C GLN A 184 -7.66 5.15 6.13
N GLN A 185 -7.92 6.45 5.89
CA GLN A 185 -9.23 7.04 6.15
C GLN A 185 -10.34 6.37 5.32
N SER A 186 -10.06 6.03 4.07
CA SER A 186 -11.02 5.32 3.21
C SER A 186 -11.33 3.91 3.74
N ILE A 187 -10.31 3.20 4.26
CA ILE A 187 -10.46 1.90 4.92
C ILE A 187 -11.26 2.03 6.22
N ASP A 188 -10.95 3.03 7.06
CA ASP A 188 -11.64 3.26 8.33
C ASP A 188 -13.11 3.65 8.13
N ASN A 189 -13.41 4.33 7.01
CA ASN A 189 -14.77 4.70 6.61
C ASN A 189 -15.55 3.54 5.96
N LEU A 190 -14.91 2.44 5.60
CA LEU A 190 -15.55 1.33 4.90
C LEU A 190 -16.63 0.61 5.75
N PRO A 191 -16.37 0.19 7.01
CA PRO A 191 -17.37 -0.49 7.83
C PRO A 191 -18.69 0.28 8.01
N PRO A 192 -18.71 1.57 8.41
CA PRO A 192 -19.97 2.29 8.60
C PRO A 192 -20.71 2.49 7.27
N VAL A 193 -19.99 2.77 6.17
CA VAL A 193 -20.59 2.92 4.85
C VAL A 193 -21.21 1.61 4.36
N LEU A 194 -20.53 0.48 4.53
CA LEU A 194 -21.08 -0.83 4.17
C LEU A 194 -22.30 -1.20 5.01
N LEU A 195 -22.24 -1.00 6.32
CA LEU A 195 -23.36 -1.32 7.22
C LEU A 195 -24.60 -0.47 6.92
N ASP A 196 -24.43 0.84 6.74
CA ASP A 196 -25.50 1.75 6.34
C ASP A 196 -26.06 1.38 4.96
N GLY A 197 -25.16 1.12 4.01
CA GLY A 197 -25.50 0.70 2.65
C GLY A 197 -26.32 -0.58 2.59
N MET A 198 -25.86 -1.61 3.28
CA MET A 198 -26.53 -2.91 3.32
C MET A 198 -27.84 -2.84 4.11
N SER A 199 -27.90 -2.07 5.20
CA SER A 199 -29.15 -1.83 5.94
C SER A 199 -30.19 -1.14 5.05
N THR A 200 -29.78 -0.06 4.37
CA THR A 200 -30.64 0.66 3.41
C THR A 200 -31.08 -0.24 2.25
N PHE A 201 -30.19 -1.09 1.76
CA PHE A 201 -30.48 -2.07 0.71
C PHE A 201 -31.54 -3.08 1.17
N ILE A 202 -31.36 -3.66 2.36
CA ILE A 202 -32.29 -4.63 2.96
C ILE A 202 -33.63 -3.98 3.29
N GLU A 203 -33.67 -2.77 3.81
CA GLU A 203 -34.92 -2.05 4.10
C GLU A 203 -35.69 -1.70 2.82
N LYS A 204 -34.99 -1.21 1.78
CA LYS A 204 -35.64 -0.82 0.51
C LYS A 204 -36.05 -2.01 -0.35
N LYS A 205 -35.37 -3.16 -0.25
CA LYS A 205 -35.51 -4.28 -1.21
C LYS A 205 -35.72 -5.65 -0.58
N GLY A 206 -35.38 -5.83 0.69
CA GLY A 206 -35.45 -7.11 1.42
C GLY A 206 -36.80 -7.44 2.08
N VAL A 207 -37.78 -6.53 2.10
CA VAL A 207 -39.10 -6.81 2.70
C VAL A 207 -40.22 -7.04 1.68
N ALA A 208 -40.08 -6.56 0.43
CA ALA A 208 -41.21 -6.50 -0.51
C ALA A 208 -41.07 -7.33 -1.81
N ALA A 209 -39.88 -7.76 -2.23
CA ALA A 209 -39.72 -8.47 -3.50
C ALA A 209 -38.55 -9.46 -3.43
N GLY A 210 -38.85 -10.76 -3.42
CA GLY A 210 -37.89 -11.85 -3.28
C GLY A 210 -36.85 -12.04 -4.40
N ASN A 211 -36.44 -10.99 -5.12
CA ASN A 211 -35.48 -11.06 -6.22
C ASN A 211 -34.34 -10.03 -6.03
N ILE A 212 -33.34 -10.36 -5.22
CA ILE A 212 -32.04 -9.68 -5.26
C ILE A 212 -31.29 -10.20 -6.50
N THR A 213 -31.06 -9.34 -7.51
CA THR A 213 -30.29 -9.70 -8.71
C THR A 213 -28.81 -9.38 -8.54
N ARG A 214 -27.95 -10.08 -9.30
CA ARG A 214 -26.49 -9.87 -9.31
C ARG A 214 -26.13 -8.42 -9.66
N ASP A 215 -26.69 -7.89 -10.74
CA ASP A 215 -26.40 -6.54 -11.24
C ASP A 215 -26.72 -5.47 -10.19
N LEU A 216 -27.79 -5.69 -9.42
CA LEU A 216 -28.18 -4.79 -8.33
C LEU A 216 -27.17 -4.85 -7.18
N LEU A 217 -26.66 -6.03 -6.86
CA LEU A 217 -25.63 -6.21 -5.84
C LEU A 217 -24.32 -5.53 -6.27
N GLU A 218 -23.90 -5.74 -7.52
CA GLU A 218 -22.69 -5.11 -8.10
C GLU A 218 -22.81 -3.58 -8.08
N ALA A 219 -23.91 -3.01 -8.56
CA ALA A 219 -24.12 -1.55 -8.53
C ALA A 219 -24.18 -0.98 -7.09
N THR A 220 -24.75 -1.74 -6.14
CA THR A 220 -24.77 -1.33 -4.74
C THR A 220 -23.35 -1.33 -4.16
N ILE A 221 -22.55 -2.37 -4.44
CA ILE A 221 -21.15 -2.46 -3.99
C ILE A 221 -20.33 -1.31 -4.59
N GLU A 222 -20.45 -1.03 -5.88
CA GLU A 222 -19.75 0.09 -6.54
C GLU A 222 -20.08 1.43 -5.87
N SER A 223 -21.37 1.70 -5.63
CA SER A 223 -21.80 2.92 -4.93
C SER A 223 -21.25 3.02 -3.51
N LEU A 224 -21.15 1.90 -2.78
CA LEU A 224 -20.60 1.88 -1.43
C LEU A 224 -19.08 2.08 -1.43
N LEU A 225 -18.37 1.52 -2.40
CA LEU A 225 -16.94 1.73 -2.57
C LEU A 225 -16.62 3.18 -2.97
N GLU A 226 -17.46 3.81 -3.79
CA GLU A 226 -17.38 5.25 -4.08
C GLU A 226 -17.59 6.10 -2.83
N ARG A 227 -18.65 5.83 -2.06
CA ARG A 227 -18.94 6.53 -0.80
C ARG A 227 -17.84 6.37 0.25
N ALA A 228 -17.16 5.22 0.27
CA ALA A 228 -16.04 4.96 1.15
C ALA A 228 -14.72 5.62 0.66
N GLY A 229 -14.70 6.25 -0.51
CA GLY A 229 -13.52 6.90 -1.08
C GLY A 229 -12.55 5.95 -1.81
N LEU A 230 -12.92 4.68 -1.99
CA LEU A 230 -12.05 3.65 -2.58
C LEU A 230 -12.12 3.60 -4.12
N ALA A 231 -13.10 4.26 -4.73
CA ALA A 231 -13.29 4.22 -6.19
C ALA A 231 -12.31 5.12 -6.99
N HIS A 232 -11.50 5.95 -6.34
CA HIS A 232 -10.66 6.96 -7.01
C HIS A 232 -9.20 6.57 -7.23
N VAL A 233 -8.85 5.28 -7.13
CA VAL A 233 -7.53 4.80 -7.60
C VAL A 233 -7.69 4.04 -8.93
N ARG A 234 -8.21 4.72 -9.95
CA ARG A 234 -7.84 4.38 -11.34
C ARG A 234 -6.42 4.91 -11.59
N HIS A 235 -5.43 4.33 -10.91
CA HIS A 235 -4.15 4.25 -11.59
C HIS A 235 -4.43 3.39 -12.83
N THR A 236 -4.36 4.01 -14.00
CA THR A 236 -4.11 3.30 -15.25
C THR A 236 -2.74 2.65 -15.14
N VAL A 237 -2.63 1.61 -14.31
CA VAL A 237 -1.71 0.53 -14.57
C VAL A 237 -2.19 -0.01 -15.92
N PRO A 238 -1.35 -0.07 -16.96
CA PRO A 238 -1.70 -0.82 -18.14
C PRO A 238 -2.10 -2.20 -17.63
N SER A 239 -3.38 -2.54 -17.76
CA SER A 239 -3.82 -3.90 -17.58
C SER A 239 -2.96 -4.68 -18.54
N ALA A 240 -1.94 -5.37 -18.03
CA ALA A 240 -1.31 -6.43 -18.77
C ALA A 240 -2.49 -7.31 -19.17
N GLN A 241 -2.79 -7.33 -20.45
CA GLN A 241 -3.81 -8.20 -21.01
C GLN A 241 -3.35 -9.60 -20.65
N VAL A 242 -3.91 -10.15 -19.58
CA VAL A 242 -3.82 -11.57 -19.29
C VAL A 242 -4.57 -12.22 -20.45
N PRO A 243 -3.88 -12.99 -21.32
CA PRO A 243 -4.56 -13.70 -22.39
C PRO A 243 -5.63 -14.59 -21.76
N GLY A 244 -6.79 -14.64 -22.41
CA GLY A 244 -8.00 -15.28 -21.91
C GLY A 244 -7.87 -16.77 -21.54
N ASP A 245 -8.94 -17.22 -20.87
CA ASP A 245 -9.33 -18.59 -20.60
C ASP A 245 -8.62 -19.31 -19.44
N THR A 246 -9.20 -19.18 -18.23
CA THR A 246 -9.48 -20.30 -17.29
C THR A 246 -10.09 -19.74 -16.00
N THR A 247 -11.31 -19.19 -16.07
CA THR A 247 -12.12 -18.98 -14.85
C THR A 247 -12.40 -20.35 -14.24
N THR A 248 -11.59 -20.74 -13.26
CA THR A 248 -11.83 -21.93 -12.46
C THR A 248 -13.03 -21.63 -11.56
N ALA A 249 -14.16 -22.30 -11.80
CA ALA A 249 -15.37 -22.07 -11.03
C ALA A 249 -15.15 -22.51 -9.57
N ALA A 250 -15.30 -21.59 -8.63
CA ALA A 250 -15.27 -21.89 -7.20
C ALA A 250 -16.67 -22.38 -6.76
N HIS A 251 -16.71 -23.45 -5.98
CA HIS A 251 -17.93 -24.07 -5.44
C HIS A 251 -18.01 -23.85 -3.93
N TYR A 252 -19.21 -23.62 -3.40
CA TYR A 252 -19.42 -23.37 -1.96
C TYR A 252 -20.37 -24.42 -1.37
N TYR A 253 -19.85 -25.24 -0.45
CA TYR A 253 -20.61 -26.23 0.32
C TYR A 253 -19.88 -26.52 1.65
N GLY A 254 -20.60 -27.05 2.64
CA GLY A 254 -20.01 -27.34 3.96
C GLY A 254 -19.39 -26.13 4.67
N GLY A 255 -19.82 -24.91 4.32
CA GLY A 255 -19.32 -23.65 4.88
C GLY A 255 -17.96 -23.20 4.35
N LYS A 256 -17.42 -23.82 3.29
CA LYS A 256 -16.09 -23.52 2.72
C LYS A 256 -16.15 -23.40 1.19
N PHE A 257 -15.15 -22.72 0.63
CA PHE A 257 -14.92 -22.69 -0.81
C PHE A 257 -14.08 -23.90 -1.24
N HIS A 258 -14.45 -24.49 -2.37
CA HIS A 258 -13.87 -25.69 -2.95
C HIS A 258 -13.65 -25.51 -4.45
N MET A 259 -12.59 -26.11 -4.97
CA MET A 259 -12.23 -26.07 -6.40
C MET A 259 -12.94 -27.15 -7.23
N LEU A 260 -13.74 -28.02 -6.60
CA LEU A 260 -14.51 -29.08 -7.23
C LEU A 260 -15.95 -29.07 -6.71
N PRO A 261 -16.95 -29.41 -7.54
CA PRO A 261 -18.34 -29.49 -7.09
C PRO A 261 -18.55 -30.65 -6.12
N GLU A 262 -19.58 -30.54 -5.27
CA GLU A 262 -19.94 -31.58 -4.30
C GLU A 262 -20.24 -32.95 -4.94
N SER A 263 -20.71 -32.94 -6.19
CA SER A 263 -21.00 -34.13 -7.00
C SER A 263 -19.77 -34.80 -7.62
N PHE A 264 -18.56 -34.27 -7.42
CA PHE A 264 -17.35 -34.80 -8.05
C PHE A 264 -17.07 -36.25 -7.64
N GLU A 265 -16.69 -37.08 -8.62
CA GLU A 265 -16.16 -38.43 -8.40
C GLU A 265 -14.91 -38.66 -9.25
N PHE A 266 -13.93 -39.39 -8.69
CA PHE A 266 -12.74 -39.78 -9.45
C PHE A 266 -13.12 -40.75 -10.58
N PRO A 267 -12.74 -40.46 -11.83
CA PRO A 267 -13.04 -41.35 -12.93
C PRO A 267 -12.20 -42.64 -12.84
N LYS A 268 -12.82 -43.77 -13.21
CA LYS A 268 -12.16 -45.09 -13.23
C LYS A 268 -11.35 -45.24 -14.53
N VAL A 269 -10.21 -44.56 -14.60
CA VAL A 269 -9.39 -44.46 -15.82
C VAL A 269 -8.04 -45.16 -15.70
N GLY A 270 -7.41 -45.40 -16.86
CA GLY A 270 -6.03 -45.85 -16.97
C GLY A 270 -5.03 -44.77 -16.53
N ALA A 271 -3.77 -45.16 -16.33
CA ALA A 271 -2.71 -44.25 -15.90
C ALA A 271 -2.49 -43.06 -16.85
N HIS A 272 -2.69 -43.26 -18.16
CA HIS A 272 -2.56 -42.23 -19.18
C HIS A 272 -3.63 -41.14 -19.08
N ALA A 273 -4.91 -41.51 -19.08
CA ALA A 273 -6.00 -40.55 -18.90
C ALA A 273 -5.95 -39.87 -17.52
N ALA A 274 -5.50 -40.57 -16.48
CA ALA A 274 -5.25 -39.96 -15.18
C ALA A 274 -4.13 -38.90 -15.22
N TRP A 275 -3.07 -39.14 -16.00
CA TRP A 275 -1.98 -38.19 -16.21
C TRP A 275 -2.47 -36.92 -16.92
N HIS A 276 -3.32 -37.06 -17.93
CA HIS A 276 -3.94 -35.92 -18.61
C HIS A 276 -4.81 -35.08 -17.68
N LEU A 277 -5.70 -35.71 -16.90
CA LEU A 277 -6.53 -35.02 -15.91
C LEU A 277 -5.71 -34.33 -14.80
N TRP A 278 -4.55 -34.89 -14.45
CA TRP A 278 -3.64 -34.29 -13.47
C TRP A 278 -3.04 -32.95 -13.94
N TRP A 279 -2.73 -32.85 -15.24
CA TRP A 279 -2.08 -31.68 -15.83
C TRP A 279 -3.02 -30.67 -16.49
N PHE A 280 -4.15 -31.11 -17.02
CA PHE A 280 -5.04 -30.25 -17.81
C PHE A 280 -6.45 -30.10 -17.21
N GLY A 281 -6.81 -30.99 -16.28
CA GLY A 281 -8.17 -31.04 -15.73
C GLY A 281 -9.17 -31.53 -16.78
N ASP A 282 -10.44 -31.21 -16.57
CA ASP A 282 -11.53 -31.48 -17.51
C ASP A 282 -12.26 -30.17 -17.76
N GLN A 283 -11.83 -29.44 -18.78
CA GLN A 283 -12.37 -28.12 -19.11
C GLN A 283 -13.85 -28.17 -19.48
N ALA A 284 -14.30 -29.27 -20.11
CA ALA A 284 -15.71 -29.45 -20.49
C ALA A 284 -16.62 -29.55 -19.27
N ARG A 285 -16.10 -30.06 -18.14
CA ARG A 285 -16.82 -30.15 -16.86
C ARG A 285 -16.41 -29.07 -15.86
N GLY A 286 -15.53 -28.16 -16.25
CA GLY A 286 -15.01 -27.10 -15.39
C GLY A 286 -14.07 -27.57 -14.27
N TYR A 287 -13.49 -28.78 -14.39
CA TYR A 287 -12.60 -29.30 -13.36
C TYR A 287 -11.18 -28.79 -13.57
N PRO A 288 -10.54 -28.18 -12.55
CA PRO A 288 -9.16 -27.74 -12.67
C PRO A 288 -8.21 -28.94 -12.78
N PRO A 289 -6.96 -28.70 -13.23
CA PRO A 289 -5.91 -29.70 -13.14
C PRO A 289 -5.81 -30.27 -11.72
N LEU A 290 -5.92 -31.60 -11.58
CA LEU A 290 -5.98 -32.24 -10.27
C LEU A 290 -4.68 -32.09 -9.45
N ARG A 291 -3.60 -31.57 -10.04
CA ARG A 291 -2.41 -31.16 -9.29
C ARG A 291 -2.61 -29.90 -8.42
N ARG A 292 -3.59 -29.06 -8.78
CA ARG A 292 -3.87 -27.77 -8.12
C ARG A 292 -4.87 -27.89 -6.97
N ILE A 293 -5.59 -29.00 -6.86
CA ILE A 293 -6.53 -29.24 -5.75
C ILE A 293 -5.79 -29.75 -4.51
N GLY A 294 -6.27 -29.38 -3.33
CA GLY A 294 -5.86 -29.92 -2.04
C GLY A 294 -6.82 -30.96 -1.48
N ALA A 295 -6.45 -31.59 -0.37
CA ALA A 295 -7.33 -32.56 0.30
C ALA A 295 -8.62 -31.94 0.84
N HIS A 296 -8.66 -30.62 1.02
CA HIS A 296 -9.84 -29.86 1.45
C HIS A 296 -10.84 -29.63 0.31
N ASP A 297 -10.41 -29.72 -0.96
CA ASP A 297 -11.29 -29.57 -2.13
C ASP A 297 -12.10 -30.83 -2.45
N LEU A 298 -11.83 -31.94 -1.75
CA LEU A 298 -12.50 -33.21 -1.98
C LEU A 298 -13.84 -33.26 -1.23
N PRO A 299 -14.96 -33.55 -1.90
CA PRO A 299 -16.28 -33.56 -1.26
C PRO A 299 -16.43 -34.61 -0.15
N ARG A 300 -15.70 -35.72 -0.25
CA ARG A 300 -15.80 -36.86 0.68
C ARG A 300 -14.43 -37.29 1.18
N ASP A 301 -14.32 -37.54 2.49
CA ASP A 301 -13.08 -38.02 3.11
C ASP A 301 -12.60 -39.37 2.53
N SER A 302 -13.53 -40.22 2.09
CA SER A 302 -13.22 -41.49 1.43
C SER A 302 -12.41 -41.31 0.14
N MET A 303 -12.47 -40.15 -0.52
CA MET A 303 -11.75 -39.84 -1.75
C MET A 303 -10.30 -39.42 -1.51
N ARG A 304 -9.93 -39.01 -0.28
CA ARG A 304 -8.57 -38.59 0.06
C ARG A 304 -7.55 -39.70 -0.23
N LYS A 305 -7.92 -40.95 0.05
CA LYS A 305 -7.07 -42.13 -0.25
C LYS A 305 -6.84 -42.30 -1.75
N THR A 306 -7.87 -42.07 -2.56
CA THR A 306 -7.78 -42.13 -4.02
C THR A 306 -6.89 -41.01 -4.55
N TYR A 307 -7.08 -39.78 -4.07
CA TYR A 307 -6.23 -38.65 -4.43
C TYR A 307 -4.76 -38.88 -4.06
N SER A 308 -4.48 -39.38 -2.85
CA SER A 308 -3.11 -39.74 -2.45
C SER A 308 -2.49 -40.82 -3.35
N ASN A 309 -3.28 -41.80 -3.80
CA ASN A 309 -2.81 -42.81 -4.75
C ASN A 309 -2.50 -42.20 -6.12
N TRP A 310 -3.34 -41.29 -6.63
CA TRP A 310 -3.08 -40.55 -7.85
C TRP A 310 -1.77 -39.75 -7.73
N ARG A 311 -1.65 -38.91 -6.70
CA ARG A 311 -0.46 -38.10 -6.44
C ARG A 311 0.82 -38.95 -6.37
N ASN A 312 0.76 -40.10 -5.69
CA ASN A 312 1.92 -40.99 -5.56
C ASN A 312 2.32 -41.61 -6.91
N LEU A 313 1.35 -42.00 -7.75
CA LEU A 313 1.67 -42.50 -9.08
C LEU A 313 2.28 -41.40 -9.97
N MET A 314 1.66 -40.21 -9.99
CA MET A 314 2.15 -39.09 -10.79
C MET A 314 3.57 -38.69 -10.40
N GLN A 315 3.85 -38.64 -9.09
CA GLN A 315 5.20 -38.36 -8.59
C GLN A 315 6.23 -39.40 -9.06
N ARG A 316 5.90 -40.70 -9.01
CA ARG A 316 6.78 -41.77 -9.50
C ARG A 316 7.02 -41.70 -11.00
N ILE A 317 6.00 -41.34 -11.78
CA ILE A 317 6.13 -41.13 -13.22
C ILE A 317 7.06 -39.93 -13.49
N CYS A 318 6.90 -38.82 -12.75
CA CYS A 318 7.79 -37.66 -12.85
C CYS A 318 9.24 -38.04 -12.52
N GLU A 319 9.48 -38.74 -11.41
CA GLU A 319 10.82 -39.18 -10.98
C GLU A 319 11.47 -40.10 -12.03
N ALA A 320 10.73 -41.07 -12.57
CA ALA A 320 11.22 -41.95 -13.62
C ALA A 320 11.47 -41.21 -14.95
N ALA A 321 10.68 -40.18 -15.26
CA ALA A 321 10.87 -39.36 -16.45
C ALA A 321 12.10 -38.45 -16.33
N LEU A 322 12.35 -37.88 -15.15
CA LEU A 322 13.56 -37.10 -14.84
C LEU A 322 14.82 -37.96 -14.97
N GLN A 323 14.79 -39.19 -14.46
CA GLN A 323 15.89 -40.17 -14.62
C GLN A 323 16.12 -40.54 -16.10
N GLY A 324 15.06 -40.51 -16.91
CA GLY A 324 15.12 -40.68 -18.36
C GLY A 324 15.48 -39.42 -19.15
N GLY A 325 15.91 -38.33 -18.50
CA GLY A 325 16.37 -37.10 -19.15
C GLY A 325 15.26 -36.15 -19.60
N CYS A 326 14.01 -36.31 -19.16
CA CYS A 326 12.95 -35.33 -19.44
C CYS A 326 13.03 -34.13 -18.48
N GLN A 327 12.70 -32.93 -18.97
CA GLN A 327 12.47 -31.75 -18.14
C GLN A 327 10.97 -31.59 -17.86
N ILE A 328 10.61 -31.33 -16.60
CA ILE A 328 9.23 -31.13 -16.16
C ILE A 328 9.08 -29.67 -15.73
N THR A 329 8.29 -28.90 -16.47
CA THR A 329 8.00 -27.49 -16.22
C THR A 329 6.66 -27.31 -15.49
N VAL A 330 6.44 -26.12 -14.90
CA VAL A 330 5.19 -25.78 -14.18
C VAL A 330 3.99 -25.73 -15.14
N ASP A 331 4.24 -25.25 -16.36
CA ASP A 331 3.32 -25.23 -17.48
C ASP A 331 3.85 -26.16 -18.57
N MET A 332 3.14 -27.28 -18.78
CA MET A 332 3.45 -28.25 -19.82
C MET A 332 2.43 -28.13 -20.93
N SER A 333 2.86 -28.16 -22.19
CA SER A 333 1.95 -28.41 -23.31
C SER A 333 1.54 -29.89 -23.33
N GLU A 334 0.43 -30.21 -23.99
CA GLU A 334 -0.07 -31.58 -24.11
C GLU A 334 0.96 -32.53 -24.75
N GLN A 335 1.71 -32.03 -25.75
CA GLN A 335 2.79 -32.77 -26.40
C GLN A 335 3.96 -33.09 -25.45
N VAL A 336 4.32 -32.14 -24.59
CA VAL A 336 5.37 -32.34 -23.57
C VAL A 336 4.89 -33.29 -22.49
N ALA A 337 3.63 -33.15 -22.04
CA ALA A 337 3.02 -34.06 -21.07
C ALA A 337 3.00 -35.51 -21.56
N GLU A 338 2.69 -35.72 -22.83
CA GLU A 338 2.68 -37.05 -23.46
C GLU A 338 4.10 -37.65 -23.52
N LYS A 339 5.09 -36.84 -23.89
CA LYS A 339 6.50 -37.25 -23.91
C LYS A 339 6.98 -37.66 -22.51
N VAL A 340 6.67 -36.84 -21.49
CA VAL A 340 7.03 -37.10 -20.09
C VAL A 340 6.36 -38.39 -19.60
N PHE A 341 5.07 -38.58 -19.87
CA PHE A 341 4.36 -39.79 -19.48
C PHE A 341 4.97 -41.05 -20.11
N ARG A 342 5.25 -41.02 -21.42
CA ARG A 342 5.84 -42.15 -22.15
C ARG A 342 7.19 -42.55 -21.59
N VAL A 343 8.10 -41.58 -21.41
CA VAL A 343 9.45 -41.83 -20.87
C VAL A 343 9.37 -42.27 -19.40
N GLY A 344 8.52 -41.63 -18.60
CA GLY A 344 8.30 -41.99 -17.21
C GLY A 344 7.78 -43.41 -17.05
N MET A 345 6.80 -43.83 -17.84
CA MET A 345 6.25 -45.18 -17.79
C MET A 345 7.21 -46.26 -18.32
N GLN A 346 8.11 -45.92 -19.26
CA GLN A 346 9.17 -46.82 -19.75
C GLN A 346 10.25 -47.06 -18.69
N ASN A 347 10.60 -46.03 -17.91
CA ASN A 347 11.61 -46.11 -16.87
C ASN A 347 11.05 -46.49 -15.48
N LEU A 348 9.73 -46.55 -15.33
CA LEU A 348 9.08 -46.93 -14.09
C LEU A 348 9.28 -48.44 -13.83
N PRO A 349 9.96 -48.85 -12.74
CA PRO A 349 10.14 -50.27 -12.44
C PRO A 349 8.80 -50.89 -12.04
N LEU A 350 8.23 -51.71 -12.94
CA LEU A 350 7.01 -52.47 -12.70
C LEU A 350 7.34 -53.96 -12.54
N LEU A 351 6.63 -54.63 -11.63
CA LEU A 351 6.78 -56.08 -11.46
C LEU A 351 6.29 -56.80 -12.72
N ALA A 352 7.08 -57.75 -13.25
CA ALA A 352 6.74 -58.48 -14.46
C ALA A 352 5.38 -59.20 -14.31
N SER A 353 4.46 -58.93 -15.24
CA SER A 353 3.17 -59.61 -15.31
C SER A 353 3.23 -60.75 -16.32
N THR A 354 2.62 -61.88 -16.00
CA THR A 354 2.51 -63.07 -16.88
C THR A 354 1.69 -62.84 -18.15
N ARG A 355 0.91 -61.74 -18.25
CA ARG A 355 0.21 -61.32 -19.49
C ARG A 355 0.92 -60.12 -20.12
N LYS A 356 1.23 -60.21 -21.43
CA LYS A 356 1.64 -59.05 -22.25
C LYS A 356 0.47 -58.05 -22.33
N ARG A 357 0.47 -57.02 -21.49
CA ARG A 357 -0.51 -55.92 -21.52
C ARG A 357 0.19 -54.64 -21.94
N ARG A 358 -0.49 -53.77 -22.68
CA ARG A 358 0.01 -52.42 -22.96
C ARG A 358 0.06 -51.64 -21.64
N VAL A 359 1.24 -51.14 -21.31
CA VAL A 359 1.54 -50.49 -20.03
C VAL A 359 0.70 -49.21 -19.81
N SER A 360 0.28 -48.55 -20.89
CA SER A 360 -0.60 -47.38 -20.90
C SER A 360 -2.07 -47.67 -20.55
N GLU A 361 -2.52 -48.92 -20.70
CA GLU A 361 -3.92 -49.34 -20.49
C GLU A 361 -4.18 -49.93 -19.09
N LEU A 362 -3.14 -49.98 -18.24
CA LEU A 362 -3.29 -50.43 -16.86
C LEU A 362 -4.08 -49.39 -16.05
N SER A 363 -5.09 -49.87 -15.31
CA SER A 363 -5.80 -49.02 -14.35
C SER A 363 -4.81 -48.44 -13.33
N LEU A 364 -5.02 -47.19 -12.93
CA LEU A 364 -4.12 -46.45 -12.03
C LEU A 364 -3.77 -47.25 -10.76
N GLY A 365 -4.77 -47.90 -10.14
CA GLY A 365 -4.56 -48.72 -8.94
C GLY A 365 -3.67 -49.93 -9.19
N THR A 366 -3.81 -50.59 -10.34
CA THR A 366 -2.97 -51.73 -10.72
C THR A 366 -1.53 -51.30 -10.99
N THR A 367 -1.33 -50.20 -11.72
CA THR A 367 0.00 -49.65 -12.02
C THR A 367 0.74 -49.29 -10.74
N LEU A 368 0.08 -48.59 -9.82
CA LEU A 368 0.66 -48.20 -8.54
C LEU A 368 1.00 -49.41 -7.66
N ARG A 369 0.14 -50.43 -7.64
CA ARG A 369 0.39 -51.68 -6.91
C ARG A 369 1.64 -52.39 -7.43
N LEU A 370 1.77 -52.53 -8.75
CA LEU A 370 2.93 -53.17 -9.39
C LEU A 370 4.23 -52.38 -9.13
N ALA A 371 4.17 -51.04 -9.17
CA ALA A 371 5.31 -50.18 -8.84
C ALA A 371 5.75 -50.32 -7.36
N ARG A 372 4.79 -50.38 -6.43
CA ARG A 372 5.08 -50.61 -5.00
C ARG A 372 5.70 -51.98 -4.75
N GLN A 373 5.16 -53.04 -5.37
CA GLN A 373 5.70 -54.40 -5.26
C GLN A 373 7.12 -54.52 -5.85
N ALA A 374 7.39 -53.85 -6.96
CA ALA A 374 8.74 -53.80 -7.56
C ALA A 374 9.75 -53.08 -6.66
N ALA A 375 9.36 -51.94 -6.07
CA ALA A 375 10.20 -51.22 -5.12
C ALA A 375 10.51 -52.06 -3.87
N GLN A 376 9.50 -52.77 -3.33
CA GLN A 376 9.67 -53.64 -2.16
C GLN A 376 10.57 -54.85 -2.47
N LYS A 377 10.45 -55.44 -3.67
CA LYS A 377 11.33 -56.53 -4.12
C LYS A 377 12.78 -56.05 -4.26
N ARG A 378 13.01 -54.86 -4.84
CA ARG A 378 14.34 -54.23 -4.94
C ARG A 378 14.95 -53.95 -3.56
N SER A 379 14.16 -53.46 -2.60
CA SER A 379 14.66 -53.20 -1.23
C SER A 379 15.06 -54.48 -0.48
N ARG A 380 14.43 -55.62 -0.80
CA ARG A 380 14.74 -56.94 -0.22
C ARG A 380 15.91 -57.64 -0.92
N SER A 381 16.31 -57.20 -2.11
CA SER A 381 17.38 -57.80 -2.90
C SER A 381 18.67 -56.97 -2.93
N ALA A 382 18.73 -55.85 -2.22
CA ALA A 382 19.96 -55.08 -2.05
C ALA A 382 20.86 -55.79 -1.01
N PRO A 383 22.14 -56.10 -1.33
CA PRO A 383 23.05 -56.62 -0.33
C PRO A 383 23.33 -55.53 0.72
N VAL A 384 23.49 -55.94 2.00
CA VAL A 384 23.93 -55.07 3.10
C VAL A 384 25.34 -54.56 2.83
#